data_AF-A0A2W4WUB6-F1
#
_entry.id   AF-A0A2W4WUB6-F1
#
_cell.length_a   1.000
_cell.length_b   1.000
_cell.length_c   1.000
_cell.angle_alpha   90.00
_cell.angle_beta   90.00
_cell.angle_gamma   90.00
#
_symmetry.space_group_name_H-M   'P 1'
#
loop_
_entity.id
_entity.type
_entity.pdbx_description
1 polymer ?
#
loop_
_entity_poly.entity_id
_entity_poly.type
_entity_poly.pdbx_seq_one_letter_code
_entity_poly.pdbx_strand_id
1 'polypeptide(L)'
;MECEKDPEFYVFLPKELLDTAVDQWPLTSSGCLGHTYSVVLCCSDRIDYPTASIGGWQRYWKRHENAAGQTARDVFIECDGRDMSAVMSAIKTIEASSDAIGLHLINAPSAETLDLIAEELWIVGLPLMLWGRCDEVKINNAQALDTILQKKSLNELAETLKAERYQSRNPGNTPECHIGHHLSLLRDNPLLIYPLSA
;
A
#
# COMPACT_ATOMS: atom_id res chain seq x y z
N MET A 1 12.62 -24.08 -11.33
CA MET A 1 11.88 -24.22 -10.08
C MET A 1 11.16 -22.90 -9.90
N GLU A 2 9.91 -22.82 -10.36
CA GLU A 2 9.09 -21.64 -10.15
C GLU A 2 8.87 -21.52 -8.64
N CYS A 3 9.35 -20.43 -8.04
CA CYS A 3 9.04 -20.13 -6.66
C CYS A 3 7.54 -19.89 -6.61
N GLU A 4 6.80 -20.82 -6.01
CA GLU A 4 5.36 -20.68 -5.84
C GLU A 4 5.12 -19.37 -5.07
N LYS A 5 4.38 -18.44 -5.70
CA LYS A 5 4.14 -17.11 -5.15
C LYS A 5 3.40 -17.26 -3.82
N ASP A 6 3.83 -16.55 -2.79
CA ASP A 6 3.13 -16.60 -1.51
C ASP A 6 1.66 -16.14 -1.70
N PRO A 7 0.69 -16.79 -1.05
CA PRO A 7 -0.70 -16.36 -1.16
C PRO A 7 -0.88 -14.93 -0.63
N GLU A 8 -1.44 -14.06 -1.48
CA GLU A 8 -1.85 -12.71 -1.09
C GLU A 8 -3.17 -12.77 -0.30
N PHE A 9 -3.24 -12.04 0.82
CA PHE A 9 -4.44 -11.92 1.65
C PHE A 9 -5.00 -10.52 1.49
N TYR A 10 -6.12 -10.41 0.77
CA TYR A 10 -6.79 -9.15 0.50
C TYR A 10 -7.77 -8.80 1.63
N VAL A 11 -7.60 -7.62 2.23
CA VAL A 11 -8.51 -7.10 3.25
C VAL A 11 -9.22 -5.87 2.70
N PHE A 12 -10.54 -5.95 2.59
CA PHE A 12 -11.39 -4.83 2.18
C PHE A 12 -11.82 -4.05 3.41
N LEU A 13 -11.44 -2.78 3.48
CA LEU A 13 -11.73 -1.88 4.60
C LEU A 13 -12.33 -0.57 4.08
N PRO A 14 -13.27 0.04 4.81
CA PRO A 14 -13.68 1.41 4.52
C PRO A 14 -12.51 2.36 4.79
N LYS A 15 -12.57 3.56 4.20
CA LYS A 15 -11.45 4.51 4.23
C LYS A 15 -10.96 4.83 5.64
N GLU A 16 -11.90 4.96 6.58
CA GLU A 16 -11.66 5.29 7.98
C GLU A 16 -10.89 4.19 8.73
N LEU A 17 -10.81 2.99 8.15
CA LEU A 17 -10.13 1.83 8.74
C LEU A 17 -8.86 1.44 7.99
N LEU A 18 -8.44 2.15 6.95
CA LEU A 18 -7.25 1.79 6.16
C LEU A 18 -5.94 1.81 6.97
N ASP A 19 -5.87 2.60 8.04
CA ASP A 19 -4.69 2.62 8.92
C ASP A 19 -4.67 1.45 9.94
N THR A 20 -5.69 0.59 9.94
CA THR A 20 -5.74 -0.55 10.85
C THR A 20 -4.58 -1.49 10.58
N ALA A 21 -3.84 -1.86 11.64
CA ALA A 21 -2.73 -2.80 11.58
C ALA A 21 -3.22 -4.27 11.41
N VAL A 22 -3.94 -4.53 10.32
CA VAL A 22 -4.52 -5.85 10.00
C VAL A 22 -3.44 -6.92 9.82
N ASP A 23 -2.25 -6.53 9.38
CA ASP A 23 -1.09 -7.39 9.31
C ASP A 23 -0.64 -7.87 10.70
N GLN A 24 -0.98 -7.16 11.77
CA GLN A 24 -0.64 -7.53 13.15
C GLN A 24 -1.75 -8.36 13.84
N TRP A 25 -2.84 -8.70 13.16
CA TRP A 25 -3.89 -9.53 13.73
C TRP A 25 -3.38 -10.94 14.07
N PRO A 26 -3.64 -11.46 15.28
CA PRO A 26 -3.09 -12.74 15.72
C PRO A 26 -3.71 -13.92 14.97
N LEU A 27 -2.89 -14.91 14.64
CA LEU A 27 -3.33 -16.20 14.10
C LEU A 27 -3.38 -17.25 15.21
N THR A 28 -4.35 -18.17 15.13
CA THR A 28 -4.52 -19.27 16.10
C THR A 28 -3.32 -20.21 16.18
N SER A 29 -2.60 -20.36 15.07
CA SER A 29 -1.46 -21.28 14.91
C SER A 29 -0.10 -20.66 15.26
N SER A 30 -0.07 -19.45 15.84
CA SER A 30 1.10 -18.60 16.14
C SER A 30 1.43 -17.53 15.08
N GLY A 31 1.94 -16.39 15.54
CA GLY A 31 2.27 -15.23 14.72
C GLY A 31 1.08 -14.31 14.46
N CYS A 32 1.26 -13.39 13.51
CA CYS A 32 0.20 -12.52 13.01
C CYS A 32 0.04 -12.71 11.50
N LEU A 33 -1.05 -12.16 10.96
CA LEU A 33 -1.46 -12.31 9.57
C LEU A 33 -0.32 -11.96 8.60
N GLY A 34 0.34 -10.81 8.80
CA GLY A 34 1.41 -10.28 7.96
C GLY A 34 2.74 -11.00 8.05
N HIS A 35 2.94 -11.86 9.06
CA HIS A 35 4.08 -12.78 9.09
C HIS A 35 3.89 -14.00 8.19
N THR A 36 2.63 -14.36 7.93
CA THR A 36 2.26 -15.60 7.22
C THR A 36 1.86 -15.32 5.78
N TYR A 37 1.17 -14.22 5.53
CA TYR A 37 0.60 -13.87 4.24
C TYR A 37 1.12 -12.52 3.74
N SER A 38 1.11 -12.35 2.42
CA SER A 38 1.29 -11.05 1.79
C SER A 38 0.01 -10.25 1.91
N VAL A 39 -0.12 -9.50 3.01
CA VAL A 39 -1.31 -8.72 3.32
C VAL A 39 -1.37 -7.46 2.47
N VAL A 40 -2.50 -7.28 1.79
CA VAL A 40 -2.81 -6.18 0.87
C VAL A 40 -4.15 -5.58 1.26
N LEU A 41 -4.20 -4.25 1.38
CA LEU A 41 -5.43 -3.51 1.64
C LEU A 41 -6.13 -3.17 0.33
N CYS A 42 -7.45 -3.23 0.36
CA CYS A 42 -8.33 -2.67 -0.65
C CYS A 42 -9.36 -1.77 0.05
N CYS A 43 -9.79 -0.71 -0.59
CA CYS A 43 -10.90 0.08 -0.08
C CYS A 43 -12.25 -0.59 -0.39
N SER A 44 -13.17 -0.65 0.56
CA SER A 44 -14.54 -1.10 0.28
C SER A 44 -15.38 -0.01 -0.38
N ASP A 45 -15.12 1.25 -0.07
CA ASP A 45 -16.01 2.38 -0.41
C ASP A 45 -16.05 2.63 -1.92
N ARG A 46 -15.04 2.15 -2.64
CA ARG A 46 -14.93 2.23 -4.11
C ARG A 46 -16.14 1.68 -4.89
N ILE A 47 -16.99 0.86 -4.27
CA ILE A 47 -18.20 0.32 -4.93
C ILE A 47 -19.31 1.37 -5.05
N ASP A 48 -19.33 2.36 -4.16
CA ASP A 48 -20.40 3.36 -4.11
C ASP A 48 -20.13 4.58 -5.02
N TYR A 49 -19.02 4.59 -5.76
CA TYR A 49 -18.55 5.76 -6.50
C TYR A 49 -18.96 5.81 -8.00
N PRO A 50 -18.95 7.01 -8.62
CA PRO A 50 -19.43 7.22 -9.97
C PRO A 50 -18.68 6.42 -11.03
N THR A 51 -19.39 6.08 -12.10
CA THR A 51 -18.86 5.35 -13.28
C THR A 51 -17.66 6.02 -13.95
N ALA A 52 -17.46 7.33 -13.77
CA ALA A 52 -16.30 8.05 -14.31
C ALA A 52 -14.97 7.58 -13.71
N SER A 53 -14.95 7.24 -12.42
CA SER A 53 -13.76 6.73 -11.72
C SER A 53 -13.36 5.34 -12.22
N ILE A 54 -14.30 4.54 -12.74
CA ILE A 54 -14.03 3.21 -13.32
C ILE A 54 -13.06 3.31 -14.50
N GLY A 55 -13.20 4.34 -15.35
CA GLY A 55 -12.31 4.53 -16.51
C GLY A 55 -10.87 4.87 -16.10
N GLY A 56 -10.71 5.77 -15.13
CA GLY A 56 -9.40 6.10 -14.55
C GLY A 56 -8.75 4.88 -13.91
N TRP A 57 -9.54 4.12 -13.17
CA TRP A 57 -9.08 2.97 -12.42
C TRP A 57 -8.66 1.79 -13.32
N GLN A 58 -9.44 1.47 -14.35
CA GLN A 58 -9.03 0.49 -15.38
C GLN A 58 -7.75 0.93 -16.10
N ARG A 59 -7.62 2.23 -16.40
CA ARG A 59 -6.42 2.79 -17.04
C ARG A 59 -5.19 2.60 -16.15
N TYR A 60 -5.25 2.98 -14.88
CA TYR A 60 -4.11 2.82 -13.97
C TYR A 60 -3.83 1.37 -13.62
N TRP A 61 -4.87 0.52 -13.52
CA TRP A 61 -4.67 -0.91 -13.34
C TRP A 61 -3.93 -1.55 -14.51
N LYS A 62 -4.27 -1.19 -15.76
CA LYS A 62 -3.53 -1.65 -16.93
C LYS A 62 -2.07 -1.18 -16.90
N ARG A 63 -1.79 0.03 -16.40
CA ARG A 63 -0.42 0.50 -16.18
C ARG A 63 0.30 -0.33 -15.12
N HIS A 64 -0.38 -0.66 -14.01
CA HIS A 64 0.14 -1.59 -12.99
C HIS A 64 0.52 -2.94 -13.59
N GLU A 65 -0.34 -3.54 -14.42
CA GLU A 65 -0.05 -4.81 -15.08
C GLU A 65 1.18 -4.71 -16.00
N ASN A 66 1.29 -3.63 -16.78
CA ASN A 66 2.45 -3.39 -17.64
C ASN A 66 3.74 -3.11 -16.86
N ALA A 67 3.63 -2.57 -15.65
CA ALA A 67 4.72 -2.24 -14.75
C ALA A 67 5.14 -3.41 -13.84
N ALA A 68 4.48 -4.55 -13.91
CA ALA A 68 4.66 -5.66 -12.96
C ALA A 68 6.13 -6.10 -12.80
N GLY A 69 6.92 -6.08 -13.87
CA GLY A 69 8.34 -6.45 -13.86
C GLY A 69 9.31 -5.29 -13.59
N GLN A 70 8.84 -4.05 -13.47
CA GLN A 70 9.67 -2.90 -13.15
C GLN A 70 9.98 -2.86 -11.65
N THR A 71 11.08 -2.21 -11.26
CA THR A 71 11.38 -1.94 -9.84
C THR A 71 10.22 -1.16 -9.24
N ALA A 72 9.76 -1.53 -8.05
CA ALA A 72 8.65 -0.81 -7.42
C ALA A 72 8.99 0.69 -7.24
N ARG A 73 10.25 1.02 -6.98
CA ARG A 73 10.69 2.42 -6.85
C ARG A 73 10.45 3.30 -8.09
N ASP A 74 10.56 2.73 -9.28
CA ASP A 74 10.49 3.48 -10.55
C ASP A 74 9.08 3.97 -10.87
N VAL A 75 8.08 3.34 -10.25
CA VAL A 75 6.66 3.57 -10.54
C VAL A 75 5.90 4.23 -9.39
N PHE A 76 6.60 4.54 -8.30
CA PHE A 76 6.09 5.26 -7.13
C PHE A 76 6.59 6.71 -7.11
N ILE A 77 5.69 7.65 -6.84
CA ILE A 77 6.02 9.04 -6.55
C ILE A 77 6.05 9.23 -5.03
N GLU A 78 7.14 9.83 -4.57
CA GLU A 78 7.35 10.18 -3.18
C GLU A 78 6.62 11.49 -2.84
N CYS A 79 5.92 11.52 -1.71
CA CYS A 79 5.33 12.75 -1.17
C CYS A 79 5.15 12.71 0.35
N ASP A 80 4.99 13.88 0.96
CA ASP A 80 4.71 13.98 2.39
C ASP A 80 3.24 13.63 2.68
N GLY A 81 3.02 12.51 3.39
CA GLY A 81 1.68 12.06 3.79
C GLY A 81 0.97 12.98 4.77
N ARG A 82 1.66 13.97 5.37
CA ARG A 82 1.05 14.96 6.26
C ARG A 82 0.61 16.23 5.54
N ASP A 83 1.01 16.42 4.28
CA ASP A 83 0.72 17.60 3.49
C ASP A 83 -0.15 17.24 2.28
N MET A 84 -1.46 17.51 2.38
CA MET A 84 -2.39 17.31 1.27
C MET A 84 -2.00 18.09 0.01
N SER A 85 -1.34 19.25 0.11
CA SER A 85 -0.85 19.96 -1.07
C SER A 85 0.25 19.17 -1.78
N ALA A 86 1.15 18.55 -1.03
CA ALA A 86 2.19 17.66 -1.57
C ALA A 86 1.57 16.42 -2.21
N VAL A 87 0.58 15.79 -1.56
CA VAL A 87 -0.15 14.64 -2.11
C VAL A 87 -0.84 15.02 -3.42
N MET A 88 -1.58 16.12 -3.47
CA MET A 88 -2.26 16.55 -4.70
C MET A 88 -1.28 16.88 -5.82
N SER A 89 -0.12 17.43 -5.50
CA SER A 89 0.96 17.65 -6.47
C SER A 89 1.51 16.33 -7.03
N ALA A 90 1.70 15.33 -6.17
CA ALA A 90 2.15 14.00 -6.57
C ALA A 90 1.11 13.27 -7.44
N ILE A 91 -0.17 13.36 -7.11
CA ILE A 91 -1.27 12.82 -7.92
C ILE A 91 -1.26 13.44 -9.32
N LYS A 92 -1.17 14.78 -9.44
CA LYS A 92 -1.06 15.46 -10.74
C LYS A 92 0.16 15.01 -11.53
N THR A 93 1.27 14.76 -10.85
CA THR A 93 2.50 14.24 -11.46
C THR A 93 2.27 12.84 -12.02
N ILE A 94 1.54 11.97 -11.29
CA ILE A 94 1.15 10.64 -11.77
C ILE A 94 0.22 10.73 -12.98
N GLU A 95 -0.78 11.63 -12.95
CA GLU A 95 -1.71 11.85 -14.07
C GLU A 95 -0.99 12.28 -15.36
N ALA A 96 0.03 13.13 -15.22
CA ALA A 96 0.86 13.60 -16.33
C ALA A 96 1.92 12.56 -16.80
N SER A 97 2.21 11.55 -15.97
CA SER A 97 3.20 10.52 -16.27
C SER A 97 2.58 9.32 -17.02
N SER A 98 3.38 8.64 -17.84
CA SER A 98 3.02 7.35 -18.42
C SER A 98 3.35 6.16 -17.51
N ASP A 99 4.31 6.33 -16.60
CA ASP A 99 5.00 5.23 -15.93
C ASP A 99 4.64 5.14 -14.45
N ALA A 100 4.39 6.28 -13.80
CA ALA A 100 4.02 6.33 -12.39
C ALA A 100 2.56 5.87 -12.18
N ILE A 101 2.33 5.17 -11.08
CA ILE A 101 1.02 4.55 -10.75
C ILE A 101 0.73 4.47 -9.24
N GLY A 102 1.66 4.85 -8.38
CA GLY A 102 1.48 4.73 -6.93
C GLY A 102 2.14 5.85 -6.13
N LEU A 103 1.67 6.03 -4.90
CA LEU A 103 2.23 6.97 -3.93
C LEU A 103 3.05 6.23 -2.86
N HIS A 104 4.17 6.83 -2.49
CA HIS A 104 4.96 6.47 -1.31
C HIS A 104 4.92 7.67 -0.36
N LEU A 105 4.28 7.50 0.81
CA LEU A 105 4.18 8.55 1.81
C LEU A 105 5.39 8.50 2.76
N ILE A 106 6.26 9.53 2.73
CA ILE A 106 7.50 9.56 3.53
C ILE A 106 7.27 9.79 5.02
N ASN A 107 6.09 10.30 5.37
CA ASN A 107 5.65 10.52 6.73
C ASN A 107 4.27 9.89 6.91
N ALA A 108 4.01 9.37 8.09
CA ALA A 108 2.72 8.82 8.44
C ALA A 108 1.63 9.93 8.39
N PRO A 109 0.57 9.75 7.58
CA PRO A 109 -0.58 10.64 7.62
C PRO A 109 -1.28 10.55 8.98
N SER A 110 -1.96 11.62 9.41
CA SER A 110 -2.99 11.47 10.46
C SER A 110 -4.18 10.70 9.89
N ALA A 111 -5.05 10.16 10.75
CA ALA A 111 -6.27 9.49 10.30
C ALA A 111 -7.12 10.38 9.38
N GLU A 112 -7.35 11.64 9.78
CA GLU A 112 -8.10 12.61 8.97
C GLU A 112 -7.44 12.86 7.60
N THR A 113 -6.11 12.98 7.57
CA THR A 113 -5.40 13.18 6.30
C THR A 113 -5.43 11.91 5.45
N LEU A 114 -5.29 10.73 6.05
CA LEU A 114 -5.36 9.46 5.32
C LEU A 114 -6.72 9.28 4.65
N ASP A 115 -7.82 9.61 5.33
CA ASP A 115 -9.17 9.54 4.78
C ASP A 115 -9.29 10.43 3.53
N LEU A 116 -8.72 11.64 3.57
CA LEU A 116 -8.71 12.57 2.43
C LEU A 116 -7.82 12.06 1.28
N ILE A 117 -6.62 11.55 1.59
CA ILE A 117 -5.72 10.96 0.58
C ILE A 117 -6.44 9.82 -0.14
N ALA A 118 -7.06 8.94 0.64
CA ALA A 118 -7.68 7.76 0.12
C ALA A 118 -8.89 8.14 -0.76
N GLU A 119 -9.69 9.13 -0.35
CA GLU A 119 -10.76 9.72 -1.18
C GLU A 119 -10.25 10.26 -2.53
N GLU A 120 -9.15 11.01 -2.54
CA GLU A 120 -8.55 11.53 -3.77
C GLU A 120 -7.98 10.42 -4.67
N LEU A 121 -7.36 9.39 -4.09
CA LEU A 121 -6.90 8.22 -4.84
C LEU A 121 -8.07 7.55 -5.57
N TRP A 122 -9.23 7.41 -4.95
CA TRP A 122 -10.40 6.81 -5.61
C TRP A 122 -11.05 7.70 -6.65
N ILE A 123 -11.14 9.01 -6.40
CA ILE A 123 -11.65 9.97 -7.40
C ILE A 123 -10.84 9.87 -8.69
N VAL A 124 -9.52 9.81 -8.59
CA VAL A 124 -8.60 9.71 -9.74
C VAL A 124 -8.49 8.27 -10.27
N GLY A 125 -8.82 7.28 -9.44
CA GLY A 125 -8.69 5.85 -9.75
C GLY A 125 -7.26 5.32 -9.61
N LEU A 126 -6.44 5.93 -8.75
CA LEU A 126 -5.08 5.47 -8.47
C LEU A 126 -5.10 4.23 -7.57
N PRO A 127 -4.52 3.11 -8.01
CA PRO A 127 -4.70 1.84 -7.34
C PRO A 127 -3.68 1.57 -6.23
N LEU A 128 -2.62 2.37 -6.08
CA LEU A 128 -1.47 2.00 -5.25
C LEU A 128 -1.05 3.08 -4.27
N MET A 129 -0.84 2.69 -3.02
CA MET A 129 -0.21 3.52 -2.01
C MET A 129 0.56 2.67 -0.99
N LEU A 130 1.74 3.13 -0.60
CA LEU A 130 2.59 2.54 0.44
C LEU A 130 2.91 3.61 1.50
N TRP A 131 2.72 3.27 2.77
CA TRP A 131 3.06 4.15 3.88
C TRP A 131 3.44 3.38 5.14
N GLY A 132 4.12 4.07 6.05
CA GLY A 132 4.24 3.66 7.44
C GLY A 132 3.09 4.27 8.26
N ARG A 133 2.49 3.48 9.16
CA ARG A 133 1.37 3.92 10.02
C ARG A 133 1.78 4.90 11.13
N CYS A 134 3.06 4.99 11.45
CA CYS A 134 3.57 5.95 12.44
C CYS A 134 4.98 6.45 12.09
N ASP A 135 5.28 7.65 12.56
CA ASP A 135 6.62 8.24 12.51
C ASP A 135 7.35 7.96 13.83
N GLU A 136 7.94 6.77 13.94
CA GLU A 136 8.73 6.41 15.12
C GLU A 136 10.04 7.19 15.20
N VAL A 137 10.45 7.58 16.42
CA VAL A 137 11.63 8.43 16.64
C VAL A 137 12.91 7.83 16.06
N LYS A 138 13.02 6.50 15.98
CA LYS A 138 14.23 5.81 15.49
C LYS A 138 14.07 5.23 14.08
N ILE A 139 12.93 5.45 13.41
CA ILE A 139 12.69 4.97 12.06
C ILE A 139 12.55 6.18 11.13
N ASN A 140 13.39 6.25 10.11
CA ASN A 140 13.19 7.19 9.01
C ASN A 140 12.31 6.51 7.96
N ASN A 141 11.01 6.82 7.96
CA ASN A 141 10.04 6.24 7.02
C ASN A 141 10.45 6.46 5.57
N ALA A 142 10.88 7.68 5.20
CA ALA A 142 11.34 7.98 3.84
C ALA A 142 12.43 7.01 3.36
N GLN A 143 13.49 6.85 4.17
CA GLN A 143 14.62 5.98 3.83
C GLN A 143 14.22 4.50 3.85
N ALA A 144 13.42 4.10 4.83
CA ALA A 144 13.01 2.71 4.99
C ALA A 144 12.10 2.24 3.83
N LEU A 145 11.12 3.06 3.46
CA LEU A 145 10.20 2.77 2.35
C LEU A 145 10.92 2.82 1.00
N ASP A 146 11.80 3.81 0.78
CA ASP A 146 12.64 3.87 -0.44
C ASP A 146 13.50 2.62 -0.58
N THR A 147 14.12 2.16 0.52
CA THR A 147 14.90 0.91 0.54
C THR A 147 14.03 -0.30 0.19
N ILE A 148 12.81 -0.38 0.71
CA ILE A 148 11.86 -1.48 0.40
C ILE A 148 11.51 -1.47 -1.09
N LEU A 149 11.18 -0.31 -1.64
CA LEU A 149 10.78 -0.15 -3.04
C LEU A 149 11.89 -0.48 -4.04
N GLN A 150 13.16 -0.37 -3.63
CA GLN A 150 14.32 -0.70 -4.46
C GLN A 150 14.66 -2.20 -4.48
N LYS A 151 14.15 -3.01 -3.54
CA LYS A 151 14.57 -4.43 -3.39
C LYS A 151 14.16 -5.31 -4.57
N LYS A 152 12.95 -5.09 -5.09
CA LYS A 152 12.21 -6.07 -5.88
C LYS A 152 11.28 -5.39 -6.91
N SER A 153 10.73 -6.20 -7.80
CA SER A 153 9.73 -5.73 -8.78
C SER A 153 8.41 -5.36 -8.11
N LEU A 154 7.58 -4.59 -8.81
CA LEU A 154 6.24 -4.21 -8.36
C LEU A 154 5.37 -5.43 -8.01
N ASN A 155 5.44 -6.49 -8.82
CA ASN A 155 4.75 -7.76 -8.62
C ASN A 155 5.09 -8.41 -7.27
N GLU A 156 6.35 -8.30 -6.85
CA GLU A 156 6.91 -8.90 -5.64
C GLU A 156 6.83 -7.96 -4.42
N LEU A 157 6.25 -6.76 -4.55
CA LEU A 157 6.21 -5.78 -3.47
C LEU A 157 5.47 -6.32 -2.22
N ALA A 158 4.36 -7.04 -2.40
CA ALA A 158 3.60 -7.60 -1.29
C ALA A 158 4.39 -8.67 -0.51
N GLU A 159 5.20 -9.48 -1.21
CA GLU A 159 6.11 -10.46 -0.62
C GLU A 159 7.29 -9.78 0.08
N THR A 160 7.79 -8.69 -0.51
CA THR A 160 8.85 -7.87 0.10
C THR A 160 8.40 -7.31 1.44
N LEU A 161 7.19 -6.77 1.52
CA LEU A 161 6.60 -6.27 2.77
C LEU A 161 6.39 -7.39 3.79
N LYS A 162 5.95 -8.58 3.35
CA LYS A 162 5.88 -9.77 4.21
C LYS A 162 7.26 -10.13 4.78
N ALA A 163 8.31 -10.08 3.97
CA ALA A 163 9.67 -10.35 4.42
C ALA A 163 10.14 -9.32 5.46
N GLU A 164 9.85 -8.03 5.28
CA GLU A 164 10.15 -6.99 6.26
C GLU A 164 9.41 -7.20 7.59
N ARG A 165 8.11 -7.53 7.53
CA ARG A 165 7.31 -7.90 8.70
C ARG A 165 7.92 -9.13 9.40
N TYR A 166 8.33 -10.14 8.65
CA TYR A 166 8.96 -11.33 9.23
C TYR A 166 10.28 -10.98 9.94
N GLN A 167 11.12 -10.13 9.34
CA GLN A 167 12.39 -9.69 9.93
C GLN A 167 12.18 -8.86 11.21
N SER A 168 11.05 -8.16 11.34
CA SER A 168 10.74 -7.39 12.55
C SER A 168 10.51 -8.27 13.78
N ARG A 169 10.37 -9.59 13.62
CA ARG A 169 10.29 -10.57 14.72
C ARG A 169 11.63 -10.85 15.40
N ASN A 170 12.75 -10.50 14.77
CA ASN A 170 14.06 -10.82 15.30
C ASN A 170 14.29 -10.12 16.65
N PRO A 171 14.96 -10.79 17.61
CA PRO A 171 15.30 -10.16 18.88
C PRO A 171 16.03 -8.83 18.67
N GLY A 172 15.50 -7.74 19.25
CA GLY A 172 16.05 -6.38 19.11
C GLY A 172 15.31 -5.48 18.11
N ASN A 173 14.48 -6.05 17.22
CA ASN A 173 13.65 -5.29 16.30
C ASN A 173 12.32 -4.91 16.95
N THR A 174 12.34 -3.98 17.90
CA THR A 174 11.13 -3.48 18.54
C THR A 174 10.30 -2.61 17.56
N PRO A 175 9.00 -2.36 17.85
CA PRO A 175 8.18 -1.45 17.05
C PRO A 175 8.84 -0.10 16.79
N GLU A 176 9.57 0.44 17.76
CA GLU A 176 10.22 1.75 17.62
C GLU A 176 11.48 1.71 16.73
N CYS A 177 11.99 0.53 16.38
CA CYS A 177 13.28 0.35 15.71
C CYS A 177 13.19 -0.30 14.32
N HIS A 178 12.05 -0.88 13.93
CA HIS A 178 11.94 -1.63 12.69
C HIS A 178 10.63 -1.34 11.94
N ILE A 179 10.75 -0.87 10.69
CA ILE A 179 9.62 -0.45 9.85
C ILE A 179 8.59 -1.56 9.63
N GLY A 180 9.04 -2.81 9.61
CA GLY A 180 8.18 -4.00 9.42
C GLY A 180 6.96 -4.08 10.34
N HIS A 181 6.94 -3.41 11.50
CA HIS A 181 5.78 -3.36 12.39
C HIS A 181 4.66 -2.40 11.92
N HIS A 182 4.96 -1.52 10.97
CA HIS A 182 4.14 -0.33 10.65
C HIS A 182 3.75 -0.24 9.17
N LEU A 183 4.08 -1.22 8.35
CA LEU A 183 3.90 -1.17 6.90
C LEU A 183 2.44 -1.39 6.48
N SER A 184 1.90 -0.49 5.67
CA SER A 184 0.61 -0.62 5.00
C SER A 184 0.76 -0.50 3.48
N LEU A 185 0.07 -1.38 2.73
CA LEU A 185 0.04 -1.37 1.27
C LEU A 185 -1.42 -1.41 0.81
N LEU A 186 -1.86 -0.34 0.16
CA LEU A 186 -3.10 -0.31 -0.60
C LEU A 186 -2.80 -0.76 -2.04
N ARG A 187 -3.56 -1.75 -2.52
CA ARG A 187 -3.58 -2.18 -3.92
C ARG A 187 -5.01 -2.46 -4.35
N ASP A 188 -5.65 -1.45 -4.91
CA ASP A 188 -7.03 -1.51 -5.35
C ASP A 188 -7.13 -2.08 -6.77
N ASN A 189 -7.35 -3.40 -6.86
CA ASN A 189 -7.63 -4.11 -8.11
C ASN A 189 -9.12 -3.97 -8.50
N PRO A 190 -9.47 -3.37 -9.66
CA PRO A 190 -10.85 -3.22 -10.11
C PRO A 190 -11.53 -4.54 -10.48
N LEU A 191 -10.78 -5.63 -10.69
CA LEU A 191 -11.32 -6.96 -11.00
C LEU A 191 -11.68 -7.77 -9.75
N LEU A 192 -11.24 -7.34 -8.56
CA LEU A 192 -11.65 -7.96 -7.32
C LEU A 192 -12.98 -7.31 -6.88
N ILE A 193 -14.05 -8.10 -6.83
CA ILE A 193 -15.33 -7.67 -6.26
C ILE A 193 -15.44 -8.38 -4.92
N TYR A 194 -15.62 -7.63 -3.83
CA TYR A 194 -15.94 -8.27 -2.55
C TYR A 194 -17.30 -8.97 -2.67
N PRO A 195 -17.54 -10.11 -1.99
CA PRO A 195 -18.83 -10.77 -2.08
C PRO A 195 -19.94 -9.80 -1.68
N LEU A 196 -20.80 -9.46 -2.63
CA LEU A 196 -22.03 -8.72 -2.34
C LEU A 196 -22.83 -9.58 -1.37
N SER A 197 -23.23 -9.01 -0.23
CA SER A 197 -24.06 -9.71 0.74
C SER A 197 -25.30 -10.29 0.05
N ALA A 198 -25.53 -11.59 0.24
CA ALA A 198 -26.72 -12.29 -0.21
C ALA A 198 -27.98 -11.80 0.52
#